data_AF-A0A927IHR7-F1
#
_entry.id   AF-A0A927IHR7-F1
#
_cell.length_a   1.000
_cell.length_b   1.000
_cell.length_c   1.000
_cell.angle_alpha   90.00
_cell.angle_beta   90.00
_cell.angle_gamma   90.00
#
_symmetry.space_group_name_H-M   'P 1'
#
loop_
_entity.id
_entity.type
_entity.pdbx_description
1 polymer ?
#
loop_
_entity_poly.entity_id
_entity_poly.type
_entity_poly.pdbx_seq_one_letter_code
_entity_poly.pdbx_strand_id
1 'polypeptide(L)'
;MYRTIHLLCSFSTALALAFSSVLSAKPKNSDLVFEDFYELEPFQVVGDEIPITVFARSGGDRRYATQFAHKVVEVAYDTLEKSPGPGLVIIGKSGEPHPITLLESFMAKAKRDGAPVELRQIANELEESVSKWREKIDFDMGDDEGEEEMPIDINKLIDAFPIPLPHMAAQLYLLAWELDFDPERFDLRLSELTADELKQQNFHEFRWIFYLPPKNTLNKVLKEVLPLAFDAGDLGPVKRALARAAIATFKPLIKDAVEGLRKGVLYWSVLSANEASFNEGDIELLASKYIESQMPRGKILGSDKTERGIEWTRDQKAKNREYAKDPFVVLEPATSFDPEKFAPFFGRYGDEGHRNKRFFEKDGSYFWQEGDDDPIEYLPAGGLFFVSSQRDITLQFIPGETSSYSKVELRKGRFRHTFNRLFETE
;
A
#
# COMPACT_ATOMS: atom_id res chain seq x y z
N MET A 1 58.14 61.85 -37.63
CA MET A 1 58.93 60.60 -37.55
C MET A 1 57.93 59.45 -37.57
N TYR A 2 57.53 58.98 -38.74
CA TYR A 2 58.14 57.90 -39.55
C TYR A 2 57.81 56.47 -39.05
N ARG A 3 57.26 55.69 -40.00
CA ARG A 3 56.88 54.24 -40.03
C ARG A 3 55.44 53.97 -39.56
N THR A 4 54.43 53.78 -40.42
CA THR A 4 54.25 52.84 -41.57
C THR A 4 54.37 51.38 -41.09
N ILE A 5 53.32 50.55 -41.15
CA ILE A 5 52.88 49.66 -42.26
C ILE A 5 51.52 49.04 -41.82
N HIS A 6 50.36 49.31 -42.46
CA HIS A 6 49.63 48.50 -43.47
C HIS A 6 49.70 46.96 -43.24
N LEU A 7 48.67 46.12 -43.29
CA LEU A 7 47.67 45.91 -44.33
C LEU A 7 46.78 44.71 -43.88
N LEU A 8 45.45 44.87 -43.87
CA LEU A 8 44.44 44.15 -44.68
C LEU A 8 44.09 42.68 -44.36
N CYS A 9 42.77 42.48 -44.24
CA CYS A 9 41.94 41.35 -44.72
C CYS A 9 42.33 39.94 -44.25
N SER A 10 41.41 39.13 -43.74
CA SER A 10 40.27 38.60 -44.51
C SER A 10 39.45 37.62 -43.64
N PHE A 11 38.19 37.38 -44.04
CA PHE A 11 37.32 36.22 -43.75
C PHE A 11 36.84 36.04 -42.29
N SER A 12 35.58 36.35 -41.96
CA SER A 12 34.36 35.56 -42.22
C SER A 12 34.45 34.09 -41.79
N THR A 13 33.38 33.62 -41.14
CA THR A 13 33.05 32.23 -40.77
C THR A 13 33.85 31.58 -39.65
N ALA A 14 33.47 31.88 -38.40
CA ALA A 14 33.62 30.96 -37.27
C ALA A 14 32.46 31.14 -36.27
N LEU A 15 31.22 31.06 -36.77
CA LEU A 15 29.99 30.92 -35.97
C LEU A 15 29.24 29.67 -36.47
N ALA A 16 29.93 28.54 -36.45
CA ALA A 16 29.39 27.20 -36.65
C ALA A 16 30.52 26.23 -36.28
N LEU A 17 30.60 25.84 -35.00
CA LEU A 17 31.31 24.66 -34.43
C LEU A 17 31.57 24.86 -32.92
N ALA A 18 30.50 25.16 -32.17
CA ALA A 18 30.51 25.11 -30.70
C ALA A 18 29.34 24.26 -30.15
N PHE A 19 28.86 23.30 -30.94
CA PHE A 19 27.79 22.35 -30.60
C PHE A 19 28.15 20.90 -30.97
N SER A 20 29.43 20.52 -30.83
CA SER A 20 29.88 19.15 -31.13
C SER A 20 31.01 18.68 -30.23
N SER A 21 30.89 18.93 -28.92
CA SER A 21 31.78 18.34 -27.92
C SER A 21 31.05 17.95 -26.62
N VAL A 22 29.85 17.37 -26.77
CA VAL A 22 29.18 16.58 -25.73
C VAL A 22 28.85 15.21 -26.33
N LEU A 23 29.86 14.54 -26.88
CA LEU A 23 29.80 13.13 -27.27
C LEU A 23 31.24 12.60 -27.22
N SER A 24 31.76 12.44 -26.01
CA SER A 24 32.74 11.41 -25.67
C SER A 24 33.12 11.54 -24.18
N ALA A 25 32.12 11.57 -23.29
CA ALA A 25 32.33 11.00 -21.98
C ALA A 25 32.43 9.49 -22.22
N LYS A 26 33.66 8.99 -22.30
CA LYS A 26 33.93 7.54 -22.25
C LYS A 26 33.11 6.99 -21.08
N PRO A 27 32.26 5.96 -21.26
CA PRO A 27 31.59 5.33 -20.13
C PRO A 27 32.70 4.95 -19.16
N LYS A 28 32.53 5.35 -17.90
CA LYS A 28 33.36 4.80 -16.84
C LYS A 28 33.06 3.31 -16.91
N ASN A 29 34.01 2.52 -17.38
CA ASN A 29 33.95 1.06 -17.30
C ASN A 29 33.82 0.76 -15.80
N SER A 30 32.60 0.62 -15.30
CA SER A 30 32.38 -0.14 -14.09
C SER A 30 32.15 -1.56 -14.57
N ASP A 31 33.17 -2.40 -14.45
CA ASP A 31 33.07 -3.85 -14.61
C ASP A 31 32.20 -4.48 -13.49
N LEU A 32 31.28 -3.70 -12.90
CA LEU A 32 30.37 -4.10 -11.83
C LEU A 32 28.98 -4.26 -12.43
N VAL A 33 28.47 -5.48 -12.41
CA VAL A 33 27.11 -5.83 -12.84
C VAL A 33 26.19 -5.80 -11.62
N PHE A 34 24.87 -5.67 -11.81
CA PHE A 34 23.91 -5.52 -10.71
C PHE A 34 23.97 -6.71 -9.73
N GLU A 35 24.22 -7.90 -10.26
CA GLU A 35 24.35 -9.16 -9.53
C GLU A 35 25.59 -9.20 -8.64
N ASP A 36 26.63 -8.41 -8.91
CA ASP A 36 27.84 -8.35 -8.08
C ASP A 36 27.56 -7.81 -6.66
N PHE A 37 26.40 -7.21 -6.46
CA PHE A 37 25.95 -6.68 -5.18
C PHE A 37 24.98 -7.63 -4.45
N TYR A 38 24.60 -8.75 -5.07
CA TYR A 38 23.77 -9.78 -4.46
C TYR A 38 24.59 -10.50 -3.39
N GLU A 39 24.07 -10.49 -2.18
CA GLU A 39 24.52 -11.40 -1.14
C GLU A 39 23.30 -12.20 -0.71
N LEU A 40 23.41 -13.52 -0.87
CA LEU A 40 22.47 -14.48 -0.33
C LEU A 40 22.64 -14.45 1.18
N GLU A 41 21.59 -14.06 1.87
CA GLU A 41 21.52 -14.18 3.31
C GLU A 41 20.61 -15.38 3.58
N PRO A 42 21.15 -16.51 4.09
CA PRO A 42 20.32 -17.64 4.43
C PRO A 42 19.48 -17.29 5.66
N PHE A 43 18.19 -17.02 5.43
CA PHE A 43 17.24 -16.82 6.52
C PHE A 43 16.66 -18.19 6.89
N GLN A 44 16.93 -18.64 8.12
CA GLN A 44 16.24 -19.79 8.68
C GLN A 44 14.90 -19.32 9.24
N VAL A 45 13.81 -19.81 8.67
CA VAL A 45 12.47 -19.49 9.15
C VAL A 45 11.69 -20.79 9.27
N VAL A 46 11.31 -21.15 10.51
CA VAL A 46 10.56 -22.38 10.84
C VAL A 46 11.26 -23.67 10.33
N GLY A 47 12.59 -23.72 10.38
CA GLY A 47 13.38 -24.90 10.01
C GLY A 47 13.66 -25.08 8.52
N ASP A 48 13.04 -24.26 7.65
CA ASP A 48 13.36 -24.17 6.22
C ASP A 48 14.31 -22.98 5.97
N GLU A 49 15.32 -23.20 5.14
CA GLU A 49 16.24 -22.15 4.67
C GLU A 49 15.59 -21.46 3.47
N ILE A 50 15.17 -20.21 3.64
CA ILE A 50 14.52 -19.45 2.58
C ILE A 50 15.45 -18.30 2.20
N PRO A 51 16.02 -18.33 0.98
CA PRO A 51 16.99 -17.34 0.58
C PRO A 51 16.29 -16.00 0.35
N ILE A 52 16.59 -15.01 1.18
CA ILE A 52 16.32 -13.62 0.85
C ILE A 52 17.65 -13.03 0.40
N THR A 53 17.67 -12.52 -0.82
CA THR A 53 18.82 -11.83 -1.37
C THR A 53 18.70 -10.35 -1.07
N VAL A 54 19.80 -9.75 -0.63
CA VAL A 54 19.85 -8.30 -0.43
C VAL A 54 20.77 -7.70 -1.48
N PHE A 55 20.22 -6.83 -2.33
CA PHE A 55 21.00 -5.94 -3.18
C PHE A 55 21.34 -4.67 -2.39
N ALA A 56 22.62 -4.49 -2.07
CA ALA A 56 23.10 -3.33 -1.32
C ALA A 56 24.49 -2.89 -1.80
N ARG A 57 24.67 -1.57 -1.95
CA ARG A 57 25.94 -0.98 -2.43
C ARG A 57 26.93 -0.67 -1.30
N SER A 58 26.53 -0.89 -0.04
CA SER A 58 27.38 -0.70 1.13
C SER A 58 27.01 -1.69 2.25
N GLY A 59 27.97 -2.07 3.08
CA GLY A 59 27.71 -2.94 4.24
C GLY A 59 26.82 -2.29 5.31
N GLY A 60 26.71 -0.95 5.33
CA GLY A 60 25.77 -0.23 6.19
C GLY A 60 24.32 -0.41 5.74
N ASP A 61 24.09 -0.23 4.44
CA ASP A 61 22.78 -0.43 3.82
C ASP A 61 22.36 -1.88 3.88
N ARG A 62 23.29 -2.83 3.62
CA ARG A 62 23.05 -4.26 3.77
C ARG A 62 22.53 -4.60 5.16
N ARG A 63 23.27 -4.23 6.21
CA ARG A 63 22.86 -4.50 7.61
C ARG A 63 21.48 -3.93 7.94
N TYR A 64 21.16 -2.74 7.44
CA TYR A 64 19.83 -2.16 7.65
C TYR A 64 18.74 -2.94 6.92
N ALA A 65 18.93 -3.24 5.63
CA ALA A 65 17.98 -4.01 4.83
C ALA A 65 17.74 -5.41 5.41
N THR A 66 18.81 -6.11 5.81
CA THR A 66 18.74 -7.41 6.49
C THR A 66 17.93 -7.31 7.79
N GLN A 67 18.24 -6.35 8.67
CA GLN A 67 17.49 -6.19 9.92
C GLN A 67 16.02 -5.80 9.71
N PHE A 68 15.74 -5.00 8.68
CA PHE A 68 14.39 -4.62 8.31
C PHE A 68 13.61 -5.84 7.81
N ALA A 69 14.15 -6.56 6.83
CA ALA A 69 13.53 -7.72 6.22
C ALA A 69 13.32 -8.86 7.22
N HIS A 70 14.33 -9.20 8.03
CA HIS A 70 14.26 -10.28 9.02
C HIS A 70 13.05 -10.14 9.94
N LYS A 71 12.85 -8.95 10.51
CA LYS A 71 11.77 -8.68 11.47
C LYS A 71 10.37 -8.81 10.86
N VAL A 72 10.25 -8.66 9.55
CA VAL A 72 8.97 -8.73 8.85
C VAL A 72 8.72 -10.13 8.33
N VAL A 73 9.73 -10.72 7.67
CA VAL A 73 9.65 -12.02 7.05
C VAL A 73 9.44 -13.13 8.07
N GLU A 74 10.07 -13.02 9.24
CA GLU A 74 9.81 -13.94 10.37
C GLU A 74 8.32 -14.02 10.72
N VAL A 75 7.65 -12.88 10.84
CA VAL A 75 6.21 -12.83 11.16
C VAL A 75 5.36 -13.26 9.96
N ALA A 76 5.71 -12.84 8.75
CA ALA A 76 4.99 -13.22 7.53
C ALA A 76 5.00 -14.74 7.32
N TYR A 77 6.12 -15.39 7.60
CA TYR A 77 6.25 -16.83 7.37
C TYR A 77 5.62 -17.66 8.47
N ASP A 78 5.62 -17.17 9.72
CA ASP A 78 4.77 -17.76 10.76
C ASP A 78 3.27 -17.69 10.37
N THR A 79 2.90 -16.64 9.65
CA THR A 79 1.53 -16.46 9.15
C THR A 79 1.23 -17.40 7.98
N LEU A 80 2.18 -17.67 7.09
CA LEU A 80 1.97 -18.48 5.88
C LEU A 80 1.95 -19.99 6.19
N GLU A 81 1.22 -20.76 5.37
CA GLU A 81 1.22 -22.23 5.48
C GLU A 81 2.30 -22.89 4.60
N LYS A 82 2.80 -22.15 3.61
CA LYS A 82 3.84 -22.57 2.67
C LYS A 82 4.84 -21.44 2.50
N SER A 83 6.09 -21.79 2.22
CA SER A 83 7.11 -20.81 1.84
C SER A 83 6.61 -19.93 0.69
N PRO A 84 6.71 -18.58 0.80
CA PRO A 84 6.42 -17.68 -0.31
C PRO A 84 7.58 -17.64 -1.32
N GLY A 85 8.56 -18.52 -1.19
CA GLY A 85 9.70 -18.61 -2.10
C GLY A 85 10.78 -17.55 -1.85
N PRO A 86 11.84 -17.58 -2.66
CA PRO A 86 12.96 -16.64 -2.60
C PRO A 86 12.49 -15.19 -2.80
N GLY A 87 13.10 -14.29 -2.02
CA GLY A 87 12.82 -12.86 -2.08
C GLY A 87 14.05 -12.03 -2.44
N LEU A 88 13.83 -10.85 -3.03
CA LEU A 88 14.88 -9.86 -3.26
C LEU A 88 14.52 -8.53 -2.57
N VAL A 89 15.42 -8.03 -1.74
CA VAL A 89 15.32 -6.68 -1.16
C VAL A 89 16.36 -5.78 -1.81
N ILE A 90 15.90 -4.77 -2.54
CA ILE A 90 16.72 -3.74 -3.18
C ILE A 90 16.73 -2.52 -2.27
N ILE A 91 17.86 -2.21 -1.64
CA ILE A 91 17.99 -0.96 -0.89
C ILE A 91 18.50 0.17 -1.78
N GLY A 92 17.70 1.23 -1.90
CA GLY A 92 18.09 2.44 -2.61
C GLY A 92 19.25 3.17 -1.94
N LYS A 93 19.96 4.01 -2.70
CA LYS A 93 21.02 4.88 -2.18
C LYS A 93 20.52 6.32 -2.06
N SER A 94 21.03 7.07 -1.09
CA SER A 94 20.69 8.49 -0.96
C SER A 94 21.04 9.25 -2.24
N GLY A 95 20.05 9.93 -2.82
CA GLY A 95 20.19 10.73 -4.05
C GLY A 95 19.71 10.02 -5.31
N GLU A 96 19.42 8.72 -5.25
CA GLU A 96 18.76 8.01 -6.33
C GLU A 96 17.25 8.29 -6.32
N PRO A 97 16.60 8.29 -7.49
CA PRO A 97 15.15 8.45 -7.57
C PRO A 97 14.43 7.26 -6.94
N HIS A 98 13.29 7.52 -6.32
CA HIS A 98 12.38 6.48 -5.89
C HIS A 98 11.83 5.74 -7.13
N PRO A 99 11.62 4.40 -7.10
CA PRO A 99 11.11 3.67 -8.26
C PRO A 99 9.83 4.24 -8.85
N ILE A 100 8.96 4.80 -8.00
CA ILE A 100 7.70 5.44 -8.44
C ILE A 100 7.93 6.49 -9.54
N THR A 101 8.98 7.31 -9.42
CA THR A 101 9.29 8.35 -10.41
C THR A 101 9.70 7.76 -11.75
N LEU A 102 10.41 6.62 -11.73
CA LEU A 102 10.82 5.90 -12.94
C LEU A 102 9.60 5.25 -13.61
N LEU A 103 8.72 4.63 -12.81
CA LEU A 103 7.49 4.01 -13.28
C LEU A 103 6.54 5.04 -13.90
N GLU A 104 6.34 6.18 -13.25
CA GLU A 104 5.51 7.27 -13.77
C GLU A 104 6.04 7.82 -15.10
N SER A 105 7.36 7.98 -15.21
CA SER A 105 8.00 8.40 -16.46
C SER A 105 7.78 7.38 -17.58
N PHE A 106 7.92 6.09 -17.29
CA PHE A 106 7.62 5.01 -18.24
C PHE A 106 6.15 5.02 -18.65
N MET A 107 5.22 5.02 -17.70
CA MET A 107 3.77 5.00 -17.98
C MET A 107 3.35 6.20 -18.82
N ALA A 108 3.86 7.40 -18.50
CA ALA A 108 3.59 8.61 -19.28
C ALA A 108 4.11 8.51 -20.72
N LYS A 109 5.23 7.81 -20.95
CA LYS A 109 5.81 7.58 -22.28
C LYS A 109 5.03 6.54 -23.06
N ALA A 110 4.77 5.40 -22.42
CA ALA A 110 4.11 4.24 -22.99
C ALA A 110 2.64 4.52 -23.34
N LYS A 111 1.98 5.46 -22.68
CA LYS A 111 0.58 5.85 -22.96
C LYS A 111 0.41 6.94 -24.02
N ARG A 112 1.50 7.46 -24.62
CA ARG A 112 1.41 8.45 -25.70
C ARG A 112 0.84 7.86 -26.99
N ASP A 113 0.21 8.71 -27.79
CA ASP A 113 -0.24 8.36 -29.13
C ASP A 113 0.95 7.88 -29.99
N GLY A 114 0.79 6.72 -30.61
CA GLY A 114 1.84 6.08 -31.42
C GLY A 114 2.75 5.12 -30.67
N ALA A 115 2.61 4.96 -29.34
CA ALA A 115 3.34 3.93 -28.60
C ALA A 115 2.87 2.50 -28.96
N PRO A 116 3.79 1.52 -28.95
CA PRO A 116 3.46 0.10 -29.12
C PRO A 116 2.32 -0.35 -28.20
N VAL A 117 1.44 -1.22 -28.69
CA VAL A 117 0.26 -1.69 -27.92
C VAL A 117 0.69 -2.50 -26.70
N GLU A 118 1.76 -3.26 -26.84
CA GLU A 118 2.32 -4.12 -25.79
C GLU A 118 2.87 -3.29 -24.64
N LEU A 119 3.55 -2.17 -24.93
CA LEU A 119 4.04 -1.25 -23.88
C LEU A 119 2.88 -0.55 -23.17
N ARG A 120 1.80 -0.22 -23.88
CA ARG A 120 0.57 0.32 -23.27
C ARG A 120 -0.07 -0.66 -22.29
N GLN A 121 -0.12 -1.94 -22.64
CA GLN A 121 -0.63 -2.98 -21.75
C GLN A 121 0.22 -3.08 -20.48
N ILE A 122 1.55 -3.15 -20.62
CA ILE A 122 2.47 -3.16 -19.47
C ILE A 122 2.29 -1.91 -18.61
N ALA A 123 2.12 -0.74 -19.21
CA ALA A 123 1.88 0.50 -18.47
C ALA A 123 0.57 0.47 -17.67
N ASN A 124 -0.50 -0.16 -18.19
CA ASN A 124 -1.75 -0.32 -17.46
C ASN A 124 -1.61 -1.30 -16.29
N GLU A 125 -0.92 -2.42 -16.48
CA GLU A 125 -0.63 -3.39 -15.40
C GLU A 125 0.21 -2.76 -14.28
N LEU A 126 1.20 -1.95 -14.64
CA LEU A 126 2.01 -1.20 -13.67
C LEU A 126 1.22 -0.10 -12.97
N GLU A 127 0.33 0.59 -13.67
CA GLU A 127 -0.54 1.61 -13.07
C GLU A 127 -1.50 1.00 -12.05
N GLU A 128 -2.08 -0.17 -12.34
CA GLU A 128 -2.92 -0.90 -11.38
C GLU A 128 -2.10 -1.27 -10.14
N SER A 129 -0.90 -1.81 -10.33
CA SER A 129 0.00 -2.19 -9.23
C SER A 129 0.39 -0.98 -8.36
N VAL A 130 0.72 0.15 -8.99
CA VAL A 130 1.05 1.41 -8.32
C VAL A 130 -0.16 1.98 -7.59
N SER A 131 -1.35 1.96 -8.20
CA SER A 131 -2.59 2.45 -7.60
C SER A 131 -2.95 1.63 -6.35
N LYS A 132 -2.91 0.30 -6.44
CA LYS A 132 -3.11 -0.59 -5.28
C LYS A 132 -2.14 -0.28 -4.15
N TRP A 133 -0.85 -0.11 -4.47
CA TRP A 133 0.13 0.25 -3.46
C TRP A 133 -0.14 1.63 -2.83
N ARG A 134 -0.51 2.63 -3.65
CA ARG A 134 -0.90 3.98 -3.18
C ARG A 134 -2.09 3.91 -2.22
N GLU A 135 -3.14 3.19 -2.57
CA GLU A 135 -4.31 2.94 -1.70
C GLU A 135 -3.90 2.26 -0.37
N LYS A 136 -2.88 1.39 -0.37
CA LYS A 136 -2.42 0.72 0.85
C LYS A 136 -1.56 1.61 1.76
N ILE A 137 -0.92 2.64 1.22
CA ILE A 137 -0.18 3.62 2.03
C ILE A 137 -1.04 4.84 2.38
N ASP A 138 -2.15 5.05 1.67
CA ASP A 138 -3.19 6.01 2.01
C ASP A 138 -4.03 5.40 3.13
N PHE A 139 -3.48 5.44 4.35
CA PHE A 139 -4.18 4.95 5.52
C PHE A 139 -5.28 5.94 5.85
N ASP A 140 -6.51 5.60 5.47
CA ASP A 140 -7.71 6.22 6.04
C ASP A 140 -7.63 6.01 7.56
N MET A 141 -7.19 7.04 8.25
CA MET A 141 -7.06 7.05 9.70
C MET A 141 -8.45 7.32 10.30
N GLY A 142 -9.38 6.42 10.01
CA GLY A 142 -10.74 6.40 10.54
C GLY A 142 -11.65 7.48 9.96
N ASP A 143 -12.74 7.04 9.33
CA ASP A 143 -14.03 7.75 9.27
C ASP A 143 -14.63 7.92 10.69
N ASP A 144 -13.85 8.36 11.67
CA ASP A 144 -14.42 8.88 12.91
C ASP A 144 -14.85 10.31 12.60
N GLU A 145 -16.16 10.46 12.36
CA GLU A 145 -16.88 11.70 12.16
C GLU A 145 -16.43 12.79 13.18
N GLY A 146 -15.40 13.56 12.83
CA GLY A 146 -14.96 14.70 13.63
C GLY A 146 -13.47 14.98 13.77
N GLU A 147 -12.55 14.16 13.25
CA GLU A 147 -11.11 14.52 13.28
C GLU A 147 -10.72 15.34 12.04
N GLU A 148 -10.21 16.56 12.27
CA GLU A 148 -9.66 17.44 11.22
C GLU A 148 -8.62 16.66 10.39
N GLU A 149 -8.87 16.53 9.09
CA GLU A 149 -7.90 15.95 8.13
C GLU A 149 -6.50 16.51 8.41
N MET A 150 -5.56 15.62 8.73
CA MET A 150 -4.18 16.06 8.91
C MET A 150 -3.72 16.74 7.61
N PRO A 151 -3.13 17.96 7.65
CA PRO A 151 -2.73 18.72 6.45
C PRO A 151 -1.52 18.12 5.70
N ILE A 152 -1.19 16.86 5.97
CA ILE A 152 -0.07 16.15 5.37
C ILE A 152 -0.60 15.28 4.24
N ASP A 153 -0.43 15.78 3.02
CA ASP A 153 -0.59 14.98 1.81
C ASP A 153 0.40 13.79 1.81
N ILE A 154 -0.14 12.57 1.73
CA ILE A 154 0.61 11.30 1.67
C ILE A 154 1.62 11.30 0.51
N ASN A 155 1.36 12.04 -0.57
CA ASN A 155 2.29 12.19 -1.69
C ASN A 155 3.62 12.84 -1.27
N LYS A 156 3.63 13.63 -0.20
CA LYS A 156 4.88 14.19 0.37
C LYS A 156 5.68 13.17 1.17
N LEU A 157 5.07 12.04 1.53
CA LEU A 157 5.71 10.97 2.27
C LEU A 157 6.13 9.80 1.38
N ILE A 158 5.69 9.77 0.12
CA ILE A 158 5.79 8.63 -0.81
C ILE A 158 7.23 8.10 -0.94
N ASP A 159 8.22 8.99 -1.00
CA ASP A 159 9.65 8.63 -1.11
C ASP A 159 10.20 7.91 0.13
N ALA A 160 9.54 8.06 1.28
CA ALA A 160 9.89 7.37 2.50
C ALA A 160 9.24 5.99 2.62
N PHE A 161 8.27 5.66 1.78
CA PHE A 161 7.59 4.37 1.79
C PHE A 161 8.26 3.39 0.84
N PRO A 162 8.47 2.14 1.26
CA PRO A 162 8.90 1.10 0.35
C PRO A 162 7.79 0.69 -0.61
N ILE A 163 8.17 0.07 -1.71
CA ILE A 163 7.26 -0.36 -2.76
C ILE A 163 7.62 -1.79 -3.23
N PRO A 164 6.64 -2.71 -3.33
CA PRO A 164 6.86 -3.97 -4.02
C PRO A 164 7.05 -3.71 -5.52
N LEU A 165 7.99 -4.43 -6.12
CA LEU A 165 8.30 -4.32 -7.53
C LEU A 165 7.88 -5.60 -8.24
N PRO A 166 6.81 -5.57 -9.06
CA PRO A 166 6.62 -6.60 -10.08
C PRO A 166 7.89 -6.74 -10.93
N HIS A 167 8.14 -7.91 -11.53
CA HIS A 167 9.36 -8.18 -12.30
C HIS A 167 9.67 -7.10 -13.34
N MET A 168 8.65 -6.59 -14.04
CA MET A 168 8.80 -5.51 -15.03
C MET A 168 9.21 -4.17 -14.39
N ALA A 169 8.72 -3.87 -13.19
CA ALA A 169 9.12 -2.68 -12.44
C ALA A 169 10.58 -2.80 -11.94
N ALA A 170 10.98 -3.99 -11.49
CA ALA A 170 12.37 -4.27 -11.13
C ALA A 170 13.30 -4.17 -12.35
N GLN A 171 12.84 -4.63 -13.52
CA GLN A 171 13.58 -4.48 -14.78
C GLN A 171 13.75 -3.01 -15.19
N LEU A 172 12.71 -2.18 -15.05
CA LEU A 172 12.83 -0.72 -15.26
C LEU A 172 13.82 -0.08 -14.29
N TYR A 173 13.83 -0.50 -13.03
CA TYR A 173 14.79 -0.02 -12.04
C TYR A 173 16.22 -0.44 -12.37
N LEU A 174 16.44 -1.68 -12.82
CA LEU A 174 17.73 -2.16 -13.31
C LEU A 174 18.23 -1.33 -14.50
N LEU A 175 17.37 -1.10 -15.50
CA LEU A 175 17.70 -0.25 -16.65
C LEU A 175 18.09 1.17 -16.23
N ALA A 176 17.36 1.76 -15.28
CA ALA A 176 17.71 3.08 -14.75
C ALA A 176 19.06 3.03 -14.02
N TRP A 177 19.34 1.97 -13.28
CA TRP A 177 20.61 1.78 -12.59
C TRP A 177 21.81 1.66 -13.54
N GLU A 178 21.68 0.87 -14.61
CA GLU A 178 22.71 0.73 -15.65
C GLU A 178 23.03 2.06 -16.36
N LEU A 179 22.08 3.00 -16.30
CA LEU A 179 22.22 4.36 -16.83
C LEU A 179 22.63 5.37 -15.76
N ASP A 180 23.11 4.91 -14.60
CA ASP A 180 23.49 5.74 -13.44
C ASP A 180 22.36 6.65 -12.91
N PHE A 181 21.11 6.29 -13.20
CA PHE A 181 19.91 7.10 -12.97
C PHE A 181 19.97 8.48 -13.64
N ASP A 182 20.69 8.63 -14.75
CA ASP A 182 20.71 9.86 -15.52
C ASP A 182 19.33 10.09 -16.19
N PRO A 183 18.62 11.19 -15.87
CA PRO A 183 17.25 11.40 -16.36
C PRO A 183 17.15 11.52 -17.88
N GLU A 184 18.15 12.14 -18.53
CA GLU A 184 18.14 12.37 -19.99
C GLU A 184 18.41 11.05 -20.72
N ARG A 185 19.38 10.27 -20.24
CA ARG A 185 19.69 8.95 -20.80
C ARG A 185 18.56 7.96 -20.56
N PHE A 186 17.93 8.01 -19.38
CA PHE A 186 16.78 7.17 -19.08
C PHE A 186 15.59 7.53 -19.97
N ASP A 187 15.24 8.80 -20.12
CA ASP A 187 14.16 9.19 -21.03
C ASP A 187 14.47 8.79 -22.48
N LEU A 188 15.70 8.99 -22.97
CA LEU A 188 16.07 8.52 -24.30
C LEU A 188 15.88 7.00 -24.42
N ARG A 189 16.35 6.23 -23.43
CA ARG A 189 16.21 4.77 -23.41
C ARG A 189 14.76 4.31 -23.42
N LEU A 190 13.87 5.00 -22.70
CA LEU A 190 12.44 4.70 -22.69
C LEU A 190 11.79 4.85 -24.08
N SER A 191 12.35 5.68 -24.97
CA SER A 191 11.83 5.83 -26.34
C SER A 191 12.11 4.61 -27.22
N GLU A 192 13.17 3.87 -26.90
CA GLU A 192 13.67 2.74 -27.68
C GLU A 192 13.32 1.39 -27.01
N LEU A 193 12.71 1.45 -25.83
CA LEU A 193 12.37 0.29 -25.02
C LEU A 193 11.32 -0.59 -25.70
N THR A 194 11.55 -1.89 -25.67
CA THR A 194 10.60 -2.89 -26.19
C THR A 194 9.94 -3.68 -25.06
N ALA A 195 8.78 -4.27 -25.34
CA ALA A 195 8.09 -5.12 -24.36
C ALA A 195 8.91 -6.36 -23.98
N ASP A 196 9.67 -6.93 -24.92
CA ASP A 196 10.50 -8.11 -24.68
C ASP A 196 11.67 -7.81 -23.73
N GLU A 197 12.23 -6.60 -23.80
CA GLU A 197 13.27 -6.16 -22.85
C GLU A 197 12.73 -6.06 -21.42
N LEU A 198 11.48 -5.63 -21.25
CA LEU A 198 10.83 -5.58 -19.92
C LEU A 198 10.44 -6.96 -19.40
N LYS A 199 10.23 -7.92 -20.29
CA LYS A 199 9.90 -9.31 -19.97
C LYS A 199 11.14 -10.21 -19.79
N GLN A 200 12.34 -9.63 -19.84
CA GLN A 200 13.57 -10.36 -19.55
C GLN A 200 13.51 -11.02 -18.17
N GLN A 201 14.07 -12.21 -18.07
CA GLN A 201 13.96 -13.07 -16.90
C GLN A 201 15.04 -12.81 -15.84
N ASN A 202 15.57 -11.58 -15.76
CA ASN A 202 16.66 -11.24 -14.82
C ASN A 202 16.27 -11.45 -13.34
N PHE A 203 14.97 -11.45 -13.04
CA PHE A 203 14.46 -11.62 -11.68
C PHE A 203 13.52 -12.83 -11.52
N HIS A 204 13.44 -13.73 -12.51
CA HIS A 204 12.46 -14.84 -12.51
C HIS A 204 12.63 -15.81 -11.33
N GLU A 205 13.83 -15.90 -10.78
CA GLU A 205 14.16 -16.70 -9.62
C GLU A 205 13.52 -16.16 -8.33
N PHE A 206 13.21 -14.86 -8.26
CA PHE A 206 12.58 -14.25 -7.09
C PHE A 206 11.06 -14.26 -7.23
N ARG A 207 10.39 -14.74 -6.19
CA ARG A 207 8.92 -14.74 -6.13
C ARG A 207 8.36 -13.39 -5.73
N TRP A 208 9.14 -12.59 -4.99
CA TRP A 208 8.80 -11.23 -4.63
C TRP A 208 10.05 -10.35 -4.62
N ILE A 209 9.89 -9.11 -5.03
CA ILE A 209 10.96 -8.11 -5.09
C ILE A 209 10.45 -6.86 -4.37
N PHE A 210 11.29 -6.29 -3.53
CA PHE A 210 10.90 -5.18 -2.66
C PHE A 210 11.95 -4.09 -2.66
N TYR A 211 11.54 -2.87 -2.99
CA TYR A 211 12.41 -1.70 -2.86
C TYR A 211 12.27 -1.10 -1.46
N LEU A 212 13.40 -0.95 -0.78
CA LEU A 212 13.51 -0.31 0.52
C LEU A 212 14.22 1.05 0.39
N PRO A 213 13.55 2.18 0.71
CA PRO A 213 14.19 3.47 0.71
C PRO A 213 15.33 3.51 1.73
N PRO A 214 16.42 4.26 1.45
CA PRO A 214 17.56 4.36 2.36
C PRO A 214 17.12 4.77 3.77
N LYS A 215 17.83 4.26 4.79
CA LYS A 215 17.52 4.50 6.22
C LYS A 215 17.31 5.99 6.57
N ASN A 216 18.02 6.87 5.89
CA ASN A 216 17.99 8.30 6.17
C ASN A 216 16.85 9.05 5.45
N THR A 217 16.20 8.44 4.45
CA THR A 217 15.12 9.07 3.67
C THR A 217 13.95 9.46 4.56
N LEU A 218 13.51 8.57 5.46
CA LEU A 218 12.44 8.86 6.42
C LEU A 218 12.75 10.10 7.28
N ASN A 219 13.99 10.24 7.76
CA ASN A 219 14.37 11.40 8.57
C ASN A 219 14.38 12.71 7.77
N LYS A 220 14.70 12.65 6.47
CA LYS A 220 14.67 13.81 5.57
C LYS A 220 13.23 14.25 5.31
N VAL A 221 12.39 13.32 4.88
CA VAL A 221 10.96 13.53 4.62
C VAL A 221 10.26 14.08 5.86
N LEU A 222 10.44 13.47 7.04
CA LEU A 222 9.86 13.99 8.28
C LEU A 222 10.38 15.39 8.67
N LYS A 223 11.62 15.73 8.31
CA LYS A 223 12.16 17.08 8.58
C LYS A 223 11.51 18.13 7.69
N GLU A 224 11.09 17.77 6.49
CA GLU A 224 10.44 18.65 5.51
C GLU A 224 8.93 18.78 5.78
N VAL A 225 8.28 17.67 6.13
CA VAL A 225 6.82 17.60 6.30
C VAL A 225 6.35 18.10 7.67
N LEU A 226 7.03 17.73 8.77
CA LEU A 226 6.57 18.10 10.11
C LEU A 226 6.44 19.62 10.31
N PRO A 227 7.38 20.49 9.85
CA PRO A 227 7.21 21.93 9.99
C PRO A 227 5.98 22.48 9.26
N LEU A 228 5.59 21.89 8.12
CA LEU A 228 4.39 22.27 7.37
C LEU A 228 3.12 21.86 8.12
N ALA A 229 3.11 20.63 8.66
CA ALA A 229 1.96 20.11 9.41
C ALA A 229 1.64 20.91 10.68
N PHE A 230 2.67 21.43 11.34
CA PHE A 230 2.53 22.28 12.53
C PHE A 230 2.41 23.78 12.21
N ASP A 231 2.18 24.13 10.95
CA ASP A 231 2.09 25.51 10.43
C ASP A 231 3.21 26.43 10.94
N ALA A 232 4.42 25.89 11.10
CA ALA A 232 5.49 26.60 11.82
C ALA A 232 6.10 27.78 11.03
N GLY A 233 5.71 27.92 9.75
CA GLY A 233 6.18 28.93 8.82
C GLY A 233 5.74 30.34 9.19
N ASP A 234 4.44 30.52 9.45
CA ASP A 234 3.79 31.83 9.64
C ASP A 234 3.64 32.24 11.11
N LEU A 235 4.17 31.41 12.02
CA LEU A 235 4.11 31.64 13.45
C LEU A 235 5.17 32.64 13.93
N GLY A 236 4.74 33.56 14.81
CA GLY A 236 5.65 34.41 15.60
C GLY A 236 6.64 33.58 16.44
N PRO A 237 7.76 34.19 16.89
CA PRO A 237 8.92 33.47 17.43
C PRO A 237 8.62 32.53 18.62
N VAL A 238 7.68 32.90 19.49
CA VAL A 238 7.26 32.07 20.65
C VAL A 238 6.48 30.84 20.20
N LYS A 239 5.51 31.02 19.30
CA LYS A 239 4.72 29.90 18.75
C LYS A 239 5.58 28.95 17.92
N ARG A 240 6.57 29.47 17.19
CA ARG A 240 7.57 28.66 16.47
C ARG A 240 8.45 27.83 17.43
N ALA A 241 8.82 28.38 18.59
CA ALA A 241 9.56 27.64 19.61
C ALA A 241 8.72 26.50 20.21
N LEU A 242 7.44 26.75 20.49
CA LEU A 242 6.50 25.73 20.98
C LEU A 242 6.25 24.63 19.94
N ALA A 243 6.04 24.98 18.66
CA ALA A 243 5.90 24.01 17.58
C ALA A 243 7.16 23.16 17.41
N ARG A 244 8.36 23.75 17.50
CA ARG A 244 9.63 23.01 17.47
C ARG A 244 9.78 22.07 18.67
N ALA A 245 9.37 22.50 19.87
CA ALA A 245 9.38 21.66 21.07
C ALA A 245 8.39 20.49 20.96
N ALA A 246 7.19 20.73 20.42
CA ALA A 246 6.21 19.68 20.13
C ALA A 246 6.76 18.68 19.10
N ILE A 247 7.29 19.15 17.97
CA ILE A 247 7.93 18.30 16.95
C ILE A 247 9.06 17.46 17.58
N ALA A 248 9.92 18.05 18.41
CA ALA A 248 11.01 17.30 19.05
C ALA A 248 10.49 16.18 19.97
N THR A 249 9.38 16.42 20.68
CA THR A 249 8.74 15.45 21.57
C THR A 249 8.05 14.32 20.81
N PHE A 250 7.33 14.63 19.73
CA PHE A 250 6.51 13.65 18.99
C PHE A 250 7.23 12.97 17.83
N LYS A 251 8.30 13.57 17.28
CA LYS A 251 9.06 13.00 16.16
C LYS A 251 9.49 11.54 16.37
N PRO A 252 9.95 11.10 17.56
CA PRO A 252 10.25 9.70 17.79
C PRO A 252 9.04 8.76 17.61
N LEU A 253 7.86 9.18 18.07
CA LEU A 253 6.62 8.41 17.94
C LEU A 253 6.16 8.34 16.48
N ILE A 254 6.17 9.48 15.78
CA ILE A 254 5.83 9.54 14.35
C ILE A 254 6.78 8.68 13.53
N LYS A 255 8.09 8.75 13.81
CA LYS A 255 9.08 7.92 13.15
C LYS A 255 8.82 6.43 13.38
N ASP A 256 8.51 6.04 14.61
CA ASP A 256 8.23 4.65 14.95
C ASP A 256 6.93 4.14 14.32
N ALA A 257 5.89 4.98 14.25
CA ALA A 257 4.66 4.70 13.55
C ALA A 257 4.90 4.50 12.04
N VAL A 258 5.60 5.44 11.38
CA VAL A 258 5.91 5.32 9.95
C VAL A 258 6.80 4.11 9.67
N GLU A 259 7.75 3.78 10.56
CA GLU A 259 8.53 2.53 10.42
C GLU A 259 7.64 1.29 10.54
N GLY A 260 6.62 1.32 11.41
CA GLY A 260 5.57 0.30 11.49
C GLY A 260 4.79 0.16 10.18
N LEU A 261 4.38 1.27 9.57
CA LEU A 261 3.72 1.28 8.25
C LEU A 261 4.64 0.71 7.16
N ARG A 262 5.90 1.16 7.08
CA ARG A 262 6.90 0.66 6.11
C ARG A 262 7.05 -0.87 6.21
N LYS A 263 7.11 -1.41 7.43
CA LYS A 263 7.15 -2.86 7.66
C LYS A 263 5.85 -3.55 7.26
N GLY A 264 4.71 -2.91 7.51
CA GLY A 264 3.40 -3.35 7.04
C GLY A 264 3.35 -3.56 5.54
N VAL A 265 3.91 -2.63 4.76
CA VAL A 265 3.99 -2.76 3.29
C VAL A 265 4.81 -3.98 2.87
N LEU A 266 5.95 -4.26 3.53
CA LEU A 266 6.72 -5.48 3.26
C LEU A 266 5.93 -6.74 3.62
N TYR A 267 5.28 -6.74 4.79
CA TYR A 267 4.47 -7.86 5.25
C TYR A 267 3.35 -8.19 4.25
N TRP A 268 2.61 -7.16 3.83
CA TRP A 268 1.58 -7.24 2.79
C TRP A 268 2.14 -7.79 1.48
N SER A 269 3.31 -7.30 1.04
CA SER A 269 3.95 -7.74 -0.20
C SER A 269 4.32 -9.22 -0.18
N VAL A 270 4.86 -9.70 0.94
CA VAL A 270 5.23 -11.11 1.13
C VAL A 270 4.00 -12.02 1.13
N LEU A 271 2.91 -11.60 1.79
CA LEU A 271 1.66 -12.36 1.77
C LEU A 271 1.01 -12.37 0.39
N SER A 272 1.01 -11.23 -0.32
CA SER A 272 0.43 -11.09 -1.66
C SER A 272 1.16 -11.94 -2.70
N ALA A 273 2.47 -12.19 -2.52
CA ALA A 273 3.21 -13.13 -3.36
C ALA A 273 2.76 -14.60 -3.17
N ASN A 274 1.92 -14.90 -2.19
CA ASN A 274 1.41 -16.23 -1.86
C ASN A 274 -0.12 -16.32 -1.87
N GLU A 275 -0.73 -15.90 -2.98
CA GLU A 275 -2.18 -15.90 -3.24
C GLU A 275 -2.88 -17.25 -3.02
N ALA A 276 -2.15 -18.37 -3.09
CA ALA A 276 -2.72 -19.69 -2.85
C ALA A 276 -3.16 -19.93 -1.40
N SER A 277 -2.68 -19.11 -0.45
CA SER A 277 -2.93 -19.31 0.98
C SER A 277 -4.01 -18.39 1.54
N PHE A 278 -4.24 -17.23 0.92
CA PHE A 278 -5.09 -16.16 1.44
C PHE A 278 -5.74 -15.38 0.29
N ASN A 279 -7.02 -15.01 0.42
CA ASN A 279 -7.62 -14.02 -0.49
C ASN A 279 -7.19 -12.59 -0.10
N GLU A 280 -7.46 -11.62 -0.98
CA GLU A 280 -7.07 -10.22 -0.78
C GLU A 280 -7.55 -9.65 0.58
N GLY A 281 -8.80 -9.89 0.96
CA GLY A 281 -9.32 -9.43 2.25
C GLY A 281 -8.68 -10.10 3.47
N ASP A 282 -8.16 -11.33 3.34
CA ASP A 282 -7.40 -11.98 4.41
C ASP A 282 -6.07 -11.25 4.61
N ILE A 283 -5.39 -10.95 3.50
CA ILE A 283 -4.10 -10.29 3.45
C ILE A 283 -4.20 -8.88 4.04
N GLU A 284 -5.26 -8.13 3.69
CA GLU A 284 -5.51 -6.80 4.23
C GLU A 284 -5.67 -6.78 5.75
N LEU A 285 -6.52 -7.66 6.30
CA LEU A 285 -6.72 -7.73 7.74
C LEU A 285 -5.46 -8.19 8.48
N LEU A 286 -4.71 -9.14 7.91
CA LEU A 286 -3.43 -9.58 8.47
C LEU A 286 -2.41 -8.43 8.47
N ALA A 287 -2.30 -7.69 7.36
CA ALA A 287 -1.41 -6.54 7.26
C ALA A 287 -1.81 -5.42 8.23
N SER A 288 -3.10 -5.09 8.35
CA SER A 288 -3.61 -4.12 9.33
C SER A 288 -3.23 -4.52 10.74
N LYS A 289 -3.48 -5.78 11.14
CA LYS A 289 -3.16 -6.27 12.48
C LYS A 289 -1.66 -6.29 12.75
N TYR A 290 -0.86 -6.63 11.75
CA TYR A 290 0.59 -6.50 11.85
C TYR A 290 1.01 -5.04 12.05
N ILE A 291 0.48 -4.10 11.26
CA ILE A 291 0.75 -2.67 11.39
C ILE A 291 0.39 -2.17 12.79
N GLU A 292 -0.82 -2.45 13.26
CA GLU A 292 -1.27 -2.07 14.61
C GLU A 292 -0.36 -2.65 15.70
N SER A 293 0.16 -3.86 15.52
CA SER A 293 1.13 -4.47 16.46
C SER A 293 2.45 -3.69 16.53
N GLN A 294 2.84 -3.03 15.43
CA GLN A 294 4.05 -2.22 15.33
C GLN A 294 3.87 -0.80 15.89
N MET A 295 2.63 -0.33 16.09
CA MET A 295 2.33 1.04 16.52
C MET A 295 2.79 1.36 17.94
N PRO A 296 3.22 2.62 18.20
CA PRO A 296 3.64 3.05 19.52
C PRO A 296 2.42 3.20 20.47
N ARG A 297 2.40 2.46 21.58
CA ARG A 297 1.31 2.48 22.58
C ARG A 297 1.50 3.52 23.70
N GLY A 298 1.93 4.73 23.36
CA GLY A 298 2.14 5.83 24.33
C GLY A 298 3.31 5.66 25.31
N LYS A 299 4.07 4.55 25.25
CA LYS A 299 5.35 4.36 25.96
C LYS A 299 6.39 3.79 24.99
N ILE A 300 7.58 4.38 24.95
CA ILE A 300 8.74 3.94 24.14
C ILE A 300 9.46 2.75 24.83
N LEU A 301 8.75 1.92 25.59
CA LEU A 301 9.33 0.78 26.32
C LEU A 301 9.16 -0.52 25.54
N GLY A 302 10.25 -1.28 25.52
CA GLY A 302 10.50 -2.46 24.69
C GLY A 302 9.63 -3.66 25.00
N SER A 303 8.39 -3.64 24.52
CA SER A 303 7.69 -4.88 24.20
C SER A 303 8.27 -5.41 22.89
N ASP A 304 8.54 -6.71 22.83
CA ASP A 304 9.05 -7.34 21.62
C ASP A 304 8.00 -7.19 20.50
N LYS A 305 8.28 -6.30 19.54
CA LYS A 305 7.37 -6.01 18.43
C LYS A 305 7.23 -7.21 17.49
N THR A 306 8.22 -8.10 17.45
CA THR A 306 8.16 -9.30 16.62
C THR A 306 7.21 -10.31 17.26
N GLU A 307 7.39 -10.63 18.55
CA GLU A 307 6.53 -11.57 19.28
C GLU A 307 5.05 -11.12 19.27
N ARG A 308 4.80 -9.83 19.49
CA ARG A 308 3.45 -9.27 19.40
C ARG A 308 2.89 -9.35 17.98
N GLY A 309 3.72 -9.12 16.97
CA GLY A 309 3.33 -9.28 15.56
C GLY A 309 2.89 -10.71 15.27
N ILE A 310 3.62 -11.70 15.78
CA ILE A 310 3.28 -13.12 15.69
C ILE A 310 1.95 -13.41 16.38
N GLU A 311 1.78 -12.98 17.64
CA GLU A 311 0.54 -13.20 18.40
C GLU A 311 -0.68 -12.63 17.65
N TRP A 312 -0.62 -11.37 17.21
CA TRP A 312 -1.77 -10.70 16.62
C TRP A 312 -2.12 -11.22 15.23
N THR A 313 -1.12 -11.60 14.45
CA THR A 313 -1.34 -12.19 13.12
C THR A 313 -1.87 -13.62 13.23
N ARG A 314 -1.48 -14.40 14.24
CA ARG A 314 -2.08 -15.71 14.55
C ARG A 314 -3.55 -15.58 14.95
N ASP A 315 -3.87 -14.65 15.84
CA ASP A 315 -5.25 -14.37 16.23
C ASP A 315 -6.10 -13.95 15.03
N GLN A 316 -5.57 -13.08 14.17
CA GLN A 316 -6.27 -12.66 12.96
C GLN A 316 -6.39 -13.79 11.95
N LYS A 317 -5.37 -14.65 11.79
CA LYS A 317 -5.43 -15.86 10.96
C LYS A 317 -6.53 -16.81 11.43
N ALA A 318 -6.72 -16.96 12.74
CA ALA A 318 -7.81 -17.75 13.29
C ALA A 318 -9.18 -17.14 12.96
N LYS A 319 -9.34 -15.82 13.07
CA LYS A 319 -10.57 -15.10 12.67
C LYS A 319 -10.86 -15.24 11.18
N ASN A 320 -9.84 -15.14 10.33
CA ASN A 320 -9.96 -15.34 8.88
C ASN A 320 -10.42 -16.76 8.54
N ARG A 321 -9.86 -17.78 9.22
CA ARG A 321 -10.30 -19.18 9.07
C ARG A 321 -11.74 -19.40 9.54
N GLU A 322 -12.17 -18.72 10.60
CA GLU A 322 -13.56 -18.80 11.06
C GLU A 322 -14.50 -18.16 10.03
N TYR A 323 -14.16 -16.96 9.54
CA TYR A 323 -14.90 -16.29 8.48
C TYR A 323 -15.01 -17.14 7.20
N ALA A 324 -13.95 -17.85 6.81
CA ALA A 324 -13.95 -18.71 5.62
C ALA A 324 -14.96 -19.87 5.68
N LYS A 325 -15.46 -20.25 6.87
CA LYS A 325 -16.49 -21.30 7.02
C LYS A 325 -17.87 -20.84 6.56
N ASP A 326 -18.15 -19.55 6.64
CA ASP A 326 -19.39 -18.90 6.22
C ASP A 326 -18.99 -17.49 5.77
N PRO A 327 -18.52 -17.31 4.52
CA PRO A 327 -18.15 -15.99 4.02
C PRO A 327 -19.40 -15.17 3.69
N PHE A 328 -19.29 -13.85 3.74
CA PHE A 328 -20.31 -13.00 3.13
C PHE A 328 -20.31 -13.19 1.61
N VAL A 329 -21.49 -13.42 1.07
CA VAL A 329 -21.74 -13.46 -0.37
C VAL A 329 -22.86 -12.47 -0.63
N VAL A 330 -22.62 -11.52 -1.53
CA VAL A 330 -23.66 -10.60 -1.99
C VAL A 330 -24.72 -11.45 -2.69
N LEU A 331 -25.92 -11.47 -2.12
CA LEU A 331 -27.04 -12.20 -2.70
C LEU A 331 -27.73 -11.36 -3.77
N GLU A 332 -28.13 -12.01 -4.87
CA GLU A 332 -28.94 -11.35 -5.88
C GLU A 332 -30.38 -11.17 -5.39
N PRO A 333 -31.01 -10.01 -5.65
CA PRO A 333 -32.42 -9.81 -5.37
C PRO A 333 -33.28 -10.89 -6.04
N ALA A 334 -34.23 -11.42 -5.29
CA ALA A 334 -35.16 -12.41 -5.78
C ALA A 334 -36.09 -11.79 -6.84
N THR A 335 -36.25 -12.48 -7.97
CA THR A 335 -37.16 -12.05 -9.05
C THR A 335 -38.64 -12.21 -8.70
N SER A 336 -38.94 -12.98 -7.67
CA SER A 336 -40.30 -13.18 -7.14
C SER A 336 -40.23 -13.55 -5.66
N PHE A 337 -41.13 -12.98 -4.86
CA PHE A 337 -41.27 -13.28 -3.45
C PHE A 337 -42.73 -13.12 -3.01
N ASP A 338 -43.04 -13.60 -1.82
CA ASP A 338 -44.35 -13.50 -1.21
C ASP A 338 -44.27 -12.49 -0.05
N PRO A 339 -44.77 -11.25 -0.23
CA PRO A 339 -44.69 -10.19 0.77
C PRO A 339 -45.29 -10.58 2.12
N GLU A 340 -46.33 -11.42 2.13
CA GLU A 340 -47.05 -11.79 3.35
C GLU A 340 -46.16 -12.61 4.30
N LYS A 341 -45.18 -13.34 3.75
CA LYS A 341 -44.21 -14.13 4.54
C LYS A 341 -43.22 -13.27 5.32
N PHE A 342 -43.13 -11.97 5.02
CA PHE A 342 -42.16 -11.07 5.64
C PHE A 342 -42.74 -10.30 6.82
N ALA A 343 -44.06 -10.31 7.02
CA ALA A 343 -44.70 -9.70 8.18
C ALA A 343 -44.03 -10.08 9.54
N PRO A 344 -43.61 -11.33 9.76
CA PRO A 344 -42.92 -11.71 10.99
C PRO A 344 -41.54 -11.07 11.19
N PHE A 345 -40.91 -10.52 10.15
CA PHE A 345 -39.62 -9.82 10.22
C PHE A 345 -39.73 -8.38 10.71
N PHE A 346 -40.91 -7.77 10.64
CA PHE A 346 -41.06 -6.37 11.00
C PHE A 346 -40.96 -6.18 12.52
N GLY A 347 -40.23 -5.13 12.93
CA GLY A 347 -40.07 -4.82 14.34
C GLY A 347 -38.77 -4.10 14.66
N ARG A 348 -38.50 -4.00 15.97
CA ARG A 348 -37.28 -3.40 16.50
C ARG A 348 -36.27 -4.48 16.87
N TYR A 349 -35.01 -4.18 16.63
CA TYR A 349 -33.87 -5.04 16.93
C TYR A 349 -32.81 -4.23 17.67
N GLY A 350 -32.09 -4.83 18.60
CA GLY A 350 -31.07 -4.14 19.38
C GLY A 350 -30.05 -5.09 19.96
N ASP A 351 -28.91 -4.53 20.33
CA ASP A 351 -27.84 -5.21 21.05
C ASP A 351 -27.16 -4.21 21.99
N GLU A 352 -26.53 -4.71 23.05
CA GLU A 352 -25.86 -3.85 24.03
C GLU A 352 -24.72 -3.06 23.37
N GLY A 353 -24.68 -1.74 23.59
CA GLY A 353 -23.67 -0.86 22.99
C GLY A 353 -23.95 -0.44 21.54
N HIS A 354 -25.04 -0.89 20.94
CA HIS A 354 -25.44 -0.51 19.58
C HIS A 354 -26.78 0.25 19.57
N ARG A 355 -26.94 1.19 18.62
CA ARG A 355 -28.22 1.87 18.40
C ARG A 355 -29.30 0.86 18.00
N ASN A 356 -30.51 1.06 18.50
CA ASN A 356 -31.66 0.27 18.10
C ASN A 356 -31.91 0.40 16.59
N LYS A 357 -32.37 -0.71 16.02
CA LYS A 357 -32.65 -0.87 14.60
C LYS A 357 -34.11 -1.15 14.40
N ARG A 358 -34.66 -0.76 13.26
CA ARG A 358 -36.05 -1.03 12.89
C ARG A 358 -36.10 -1.59 11.47
N PHE A 359 -36.75 -2.74 11.33
CA PHE A 359 -37.11 -3.28 10.02
C PHE A 359 -38.61 -3.09 9.79
N PHE A 360 -38.98 -2.49 8.66
CA PHE A 360 -40.38 -2.19 8.35
C PHE A 360 -40.65 -2.16 6.85
N GLU A 361 -41.93 -2.25 6.48
CA GLU A 361 -42.40 -2.09 5.11
C GLU A 361 -43.10 -0.73 4.96
N LYS A 362 -42.88 -0.09 3.81
CA LYS A 362 -43.53 1.15 3.42
C LYS A 362 -43.67 1.19 1.91
N ASP A 363 -44.90 1.38 1.43
CA ASP A 363 -45.24 1.49 0.01
C ASP A 363 -44.75 0.29 -0.84
N GLY A 364 -44.72 -0.92 -0.25
CA GLY A 364 -44.23 -2.15 -0.90
C GLY A 364 -42.71 -2.33 -0.89
N SER A 365 -41.95 -1.37 -0.35
CA SER A 365 -40.50 -1.46 -0.15
C SER A 365 -40.16 -1.77 1.31
N TYR A 366 -39.02 -2.42 1.53
CA TYR A 366 -38.55 -2.82 2.86
C TYR A 366 -37.38 -1.96 3.30
N PHE A 367 -37.37 -1.55 4.56
CA PHE A 367 -36.40 -0.60 5.07
C PHE A 367 -35.76 -1.07 6.36
N TRP A 368 -34.48 -0.80 6.49
CA TRP A 368 -33.71 -0.94 7.72
C TRP A 368 -33.27 0.45 8.17
N GLN A 369 -33.63 0.82 9.39
CA GLN A 369 -33.32 2.12 9.97
C GLN A 369 -32.50 1.95 11.25
N GLU A 370 -31.49 2.80 11.42
CA GLU A 370 -30.66 2.88 12.62
C GLU A 370 -30.98 4.13 13.41
N GLY A 371 -31.54 4.00 14.62
CA GLY A 371 -31.94 5.14 15.43
C GLY A 371 -32.86 6.11 14.67
N ASP A 372 -32.41 7.36 14.56
CA ASP A 372 -33.10 8.44 13.84
C ASP A 372 -32.51 8.71 12.45
N ASP A 373 -31.58 7.86 11.98
CA ASP A 373 -30.94 8.01 10.68
C ASP A 373 -31.93 7.73 9.53
N ASP A 374 -31.58 8.15 8.31
CA ASP A 374 -32.41 7.91 7.14
C ASP A 374 -32.52 6.39 6.85
N PRO A 375 -33.73 5.88 6.57
CA PRO A 375 -33.94 4.46 6.33
C PRO A 375 -33.29 4.02 5.02
N ILE A 376 -32.55 2.90 5.06
CA ILE A 376 -31.93 2.29 3.89
C ILE A 376 -32.89 1.25 3.31
N GLU A 377 -33.08 1.28 1.99
CA GLU A 377 -33.91 0.30 1.27
C GLU A 377 -33.22 -1.06 1.14
N TYR A 378 -33.99 -2.13 1.34
CA TYR A 378 -33.57 -3.51 1.22
C TYR A 378 -34.48 -4.29 0.28
N LEU A 379 -33.86 -5.07 -0.58
CA LEU A 379 -34.51 -5.94 -1.56
C LEU A 379 -34.54 -7.39 -1.04
N PRO A 380 -35.65 -8.12 -1.14
CA PRO A 380 -35.69 -9.53 -0.78
C PRO A 380 -34.69 -10.33 -1.63
N ALA A 381 -33.89 -11.18 -1.00
CA ALA A 381 -32.84 -11.98 -1.65
C ALA A 381 -33.02 -13.50 -1.42
N GLY A 382 -34.25 -13.91 -1.08
CA GLY A 382 -34.67 -15.30 -0.91
C GLY A 382 -34.75 -15.75 0.54
N GLY A 383 -35.76 -16.57 0.86
CA GLY A 383 -35.96 -17.21 2.16
C GLY A 383 -35.99 -16.23 3.33
N LEU A 384 -34.84 -16.04 3.97
CA LEU A 384 -34.61 -15.26 5.18
C LEU A 384 -33.70 -14.06 4.96
N PHE A 385 -33.34 -13.76 3.71
CA PHE A 385 -32.33 -12.79 3.36
C PHE A 385 -32.92 -11.56 2.69
N PHE A 386 -32.35 -10.41 3.02
CA PHE A 386 -32.55 -9.14 2.32
C PHE A 386 -31.19 -8.52 2.03
N VAL A 387 -31.05 -7.89 0.87
CA VAL A 387 -29.83 -7.20 0.44
C VAL A 387 -30.10 -5.70 0.33
N SER A 388 -29.15 -4.85 0.73
CA SER A 388 -29.30 -3.40 0.56
C SER A 388 -29.46 -3.06 -0.92
N SER A 389 -30.13 -1.94 -1.23
CA SER A 389 -30.25 -1.46 -2.62
C SER A 389 -28.88 -1.20 -3.28
N GLN A 390 -27.86 -0.86 -2.48
CA GLN A 390 -26.46 -0.71 -2.91
C GLN A 390 -25.70 -2.04 -3.06
N ARG A 391 -26.30 -3.16 -2.64
CA ARG A 391 -25.74 -4.53 -2.72
C ARG A 391 -24.44 -4.75 -1.95
N ASP A 392 -24.25 -4.00 -0.87
CA ASP A 392 -23.07 -4.07 -0.02
C ASP A 392 -23.35 -4.67 1.37
N ILE A 393 -24.63 -4.77 1.78
CA ILE A 393 -25.06 -5.30 3.07
C ILE A 393 -26.14 -6.36 2.86
N THR A 394 -26.13 -7.43 3.66
CA THR A 394 -27.20 -8.42 3.73
C THR A 394 -27.71 -8.54 5.16
N LEU A 395 -29.03 -8.56 5.32
CA LEU A 395 -29.71 -8.95 6.55
C LEU A 395 -30.15 -10.39 6.43
N GLN A 396 -29.79 -11.21 7.42
CA GLN A 396 -30.28 -12.58 7.57
C GLN A 396 -31.16 -12.65 8.82
N PHE A 397 -32.43 -12.92 8.64
CA PHE A 397 -33.34 -13.17 9.75
C PHE A 397 -33.18 -14.59 10.26
N ILE A 398 -32.96 -14.75 11.57
CA ILE A 398 -32.73 -16.05 12.19
C ILE A 398 -33.99 -16.45 12.96
N PRO A 399 -34.62 -17.59 12.61
CA PRO A 399 -35.82 -18.05 13.28
C PRO A 399 -35.51 -18.45 14.72
N GLY A 400 -36.38 -18.06 15.66
CA GLY A 400 -36.39 -18.55 17.03
C GLY A 400 -37.24 -19.81 17.19
N GLU A 401 -37.31 -20.34 18.41
CA GLU A 401 -38.01 -21.60 18.73
C GLU A 401 -39.53 -21.56 18.45
N THR A 402 -40.15 -20.39 18.40
CA THR A 402 -41.61 -20.23 18.35
C THR A 402 -42.15 -19.72 17.00
N SER A 403 -41.43 -19.94 15.89
CA SER A 403 -41.77 -19.36 14.57
C SER A 403 -41.72 -17.82 14.51
N SER A 404 -41.28 -17.18 15.61
CA SER A 404 -40.95 -15.77 15.67
C SER A 404 -39.48 -15.60 15.32
N TYR A 405 -39.15 -14.64 14.46
CA TYR A 405 -37.75 -14.30 14.20
C TYR A 405 -37.21 -13.53 15.40
N SER A 406 -36.29 -14.15 16.12
CA SER A 406 -35.76 -13.63 17.38
C SER A 406 -34.48 -12.81 17.18
N LYS A 407 -33.83 -12.95 16.03
CA LYS A 407 -32.58 -12.25 15.72
C LYS A 407 -32.51 -11.87 14.24
N VAL A 408 -31.70 -10.86 13.96
CA VAL A 408 -31.28 -10.49 12.61
C VAL A 408 -29.77 -10.30 12.61
N GLU A 409 -29.08 -10.97 11.71
CA GLU A 409 -27.66 -10.79 11.49
C GLU A 409 -27.43 -9.83 10.32
N LEU A 410 -26.77 -8.72 10.59
CA LEU A 410 -26.26 -7.81 9.56
C LEU A 410 -24.88 -8.28 9.12
N ARG A 411 -24.71 -8.48 7.82
CA ARG A 411 -23.47 -8.91 7.18
C ARG A 411 -23.03 -7.84 6.17
N LYS A 412 -21.81 -7.32 6.31
CA LYS A 412 -21.18 -6.36 5.38
C LYS A 412 -19.72 -6.74 5.17
N GLY A 413 -19.39 -7.34 4.03
CA GLY A 413 -18.03 -7.88 3.81
C GLY A 413 -17.63 -8.84 4.93
N ARG A 414 -16.60 -8.49 5.70
CA ARG A 414 -16.15 -9.30 6.86
C ARG A 414 -16.81 -8.93 8.18
N PHE A 415 -17.59 -7.86 8.22
CA PHE A 415 -18.35 -7.45 9.40
C PHE A 415 -19.61 -8.30 9.54
N ARG A 416 -19.82 -8.79 10.76
CA ARG A 416 -21.04 -9.50 11.18
C ARG A 416 -21.46 -8.99 12.54
N HIS A 417 -22.74 -8.69 12.67
CA HIS A 417 -23.30 -8.33 13.96
C HIS A 417 -24.73 -8.85 14.06
N THR A 418 -25.05 -9.46 15.19
CA THR A 418 -26.37 -10.06 15.42
C THR A 418 -27.16 -9.21 16.40
N PHE A 419 -28.26 -8.64 15.93
CA PHE A 419 -29.20 -7.91 16.77
C PHE A 419 -30.32 -8.83 17.26
N ASN A 420 -30.71 -8.67 18.52
CA ASN A 420 -31.82 -9.39 19.12
C ASN A 420 -33.12 -8.61 18.92
N ARG A 421 -34.23 -9.31 18.67
CA ARG A 421 -35.53 -8.66 18.60
C ARG A 421 -35.88 -8.05 19.95
N LEU A 422 -36.24 -6.78 19.93
CA LEU A 422 -36.77 -6.08 21.09
C LEU A 422 -38.27 -6.31 21.10
N PHE A 423 -38.73 -7.14 22.03
CA PHE A 423 -40.16 -7.25 22.31
C PHE A 423 -40.58 -5.97 23.02
N GLU A 424 -41.59 -5.28 22.50
CA GLU A 424 -42.24 -4.20 23.23
C GLU A 424 -42.79 -4.82 24.53
N THR A 425 -42.19 -4.50 25.66
CA THR A 425 -42.89 -4.62 26.94
C THR A 425 -44.00 -3.59 26.88
N GLU A 426 -45.24 -4.08 26.76
CA GLU A 426 -46.47 -3.28 26.87
C GLU A 426 -46.46 -2.35 28.09
#